data_AF-A0A7J4PUE5-F1
#
_entry.id   AF-A0A7J4PUE5-F1
#
_cell.length_a   1.000
_cell.length_b   1.000
_cell.length_c   1.000
_cell.angle_alpha   90.00
_cell.angle_beta   90.00
_cell.angle_gamma   90.00
#
_symmetry.space_group_name_H-M   'P 1'
#
loop_
_entity.id
_entity.type
_entity.pdbx_description
1 polymer ?
#
loop_
_entity_poly.entity_id
_entity_poly.type
_entity_poly.pdbx_seq_one_letter_code
_entity_poly.pdbx_strand_id
1 'polypeptide(L)'
;MKIVCVVGPKKSGKTTLVEALVKSLKRHGRVGTIKNMPDHTVEDRGDTKRHFDAGADVVVGVGQDGVQFKVARGGGLEPALEELRSSGVDYAIVEGFKRSGLPKIVLGGIDVSNPIRAVDSSPPFDDDLIEELVWLLISLQEF
;
A
#
# COMPACT_ATOMS: atom_id res chain seq x y z
N MET A 1 12.87 -6.86 -1.29
CA MET A 1 11.62 -6.27 -0.74
C MET A 1 10.53 -7.33 -0.69
N LYS A 2 9.83 -7.44 0.44
CA LYS A 2 8.68 -8.34 0.66
C LYS A 2 7.38 -7.56 0.51
N ILE A 3 6.36 -8.16 -0.11
CA ILE A 3 5.13 -7.46 -0.50
C ILE A 3 3.91 -8.24 -0.01
N VAL A 4 2.93 -7.52 0.56
CA VAL A 4 1.61 -8.07 0.83
C VAL A 4 0.52 -7.07 0.49
N CYS A 5 -0.61 -7.55 -0.02
CA CYS A 5 -1.83 -6.77 -0.12
C CYS A 5 -2.71 -6.97 1.11
N VAL A 6 -3.33 -5.90 1.59
CA VAL A 6 -4.45 -5.95 2.54
C VAL A 6 -5.73 -5.65 1.77
N VAL A 7 -6.63 -6.64 1.70
CA VAL A 7 -7.85 -6.59 0.87
C VAL A 7 -9.08 -6.91 1.69
N GLY A 8 -10.23 -6.38 1.27
CA GLY A 8 -11.49 -6.53 1.98
C GLY A 8 -12.52 -5.45 1.59
N PRO A 9 -13.81 -5.64 1.91
CA PRO A 9 -14.88 -4.68 1.63
C PRO A 9 -14.60 -3.28 2.19
N LYS A 10 -15.32 -2.25 1.73
CA LYS A 10 -15.26 -0.91 2.38
C LYS A 10 -15.62 -1.07 3.87
N LYS A 11 -14.94 -0.31 4.74
CA LYS A 11 -15.12 -0.34 6.21
C LYS A 11 -14.79 -1.67 6.92
N SER A 12 -14.07 -2.60 6.29
CA SER A 12 -13.62 -3.85 6.93
C SER A 12 -12.47 -3.70 7.93
N GLY A 13 -11.87 -2.51 8.08
CA GLY A 13 -10.70 -2.31 8.96
C GLY A 13 -9.34 -2.39 8.27
N LYS A 14 -9.29 -2.47 6.93
CA LYS A 14 -8.02 -2.52 6.16
C LYS A 14 -7.01 -1.46 6.60
N THR A 15 -7.42 -0.18 6.64
CA THR A 15 -6.52 0.92 6.97
C THR A 15 -5.99 0.78 8.40
N THR A 16 -6.83 0.37 9.35
CA THR A 16 -6.40 0.07 10.72
C THR A 16 -5.38 -1.06 10.78
N LEU A 17 -5.58 -2.13 9.99
CA LEU A 17 -4.61 -3.23 9.92
C LEU A 17 -3.28 -2.77 9.29
N VAL A 18 -3.35 -2.00 8.20
CA VAL A 18 -2.16 -1.43 7.54
C VAL A 18 -1.35 -0.58 8.53
N GLU A 19 -2.02 0.30 9.29
CA GLU A 19 -1.35 1.12 10.32
C GLU A 19 -0.66 0.28 11.39
N ALA A 20 -1.33 -0.76 11.89
CA ALA A 20 -0.76 -1.68 12.88
C ALA A 20 0.47 -2.42 12.34
N LEU A 21 0.38 -2.96 11.12
CA LEU A 21 1.50 -3.64 10.46
C LEU A 21 2.67 -2.69 10.20
N VAL A 22 2.42 -1.46 9.75
CA VAL A 22 3.47 -0.45 9.56
C VAL A 22 4.19 -0.20 10.88
N LYS A 23 3.46 0.07 11.96
CA LYS A 23 4.06 0.35 13.29
C LYS A 23 4.94 -0.81 13.76
N SER A 24 4.47 -2.05 13.61
CA SER A 24 5.20 -3.23 14.07
C SER A 24 6.38 -3.60 13.17
N LEU A 25 6.23 -3.58 11.84
CA LEU A 25 7.31 -3.89 10.88
C LEU A 25 8.43 -2.85 10.85
N LYS A 26 8.15 -1.60 11.24
CA LYS A 26 9.19 -0.55 11.30
C LYS A 26 10.34 -0.91 12.26
N ARG A 27 10.14 -1.84 13.19
CA ARG A 27 11.19 -2.40 14.05
C ARG A 27 12.12 -3.38 13.33
N HIS A 28 11.72 -3.87 12.16
CA HIS A 28 12.42 -4.89 11.39
C HIS A 28 12.96 -4.40 10.03
N GLY A 29 12.63 -3.16 9.63
CA GLY A 29 13.14 -2.56 8.40
C GLY A 29 12.35 -1.33 7.93
N ARG A 30 12.68 -0.84 6.75
CA ARG A 30 11.98 0.26 6.07
C ARG A 30 10.68 -0.25 5.47
N VAL A 31 9.59 0.46 5.75
CA VAL A 31 8.24 0.09 5.32
C VAL A 31 7.71 1.17 4.39
N GLY A 32 7.19 0.76 3.24
CA GLY A 32 6.46 1.62 2.29
C GLY A 32 5.02 1.15 2.16
N THR A 33 4.12 2.07 1.78
CA THR A 33 2.71 1.76 1.58
C THR A 33 2.25 2.19 0.20
N ILE A 34 1.35 1.43 -0.40
CA ILE A 34 0.64 1.80 -1.62
C ILE A 34 -0.85 1.67 -1.32
N LYS A 35 -1.62 2.71 -1.60
CA LYS A 35 -3.08 2.68 -1.46
C LYS A 35 -3.73 2.77 -2.83
N ASN A 36 -4.60 1.83 -3.14
CA ASN A 36 -5.44 1.92 -4.33
C ASN A 36 -6.52 2.99 -4.13
N MET A 37 -6.45 4.08 -4.89
CA MET A 37 -7.36 5.22 -4.79
C MET A 37 -8.03 5.46 -6.15
N PRO A 38 -8.94 4.57 -6.61
CA PRO A 38 -9.52 4.65 -7.96
C PRO A 38 -10.33 5.92 -8.19
N ASP A 39 -10.87 6.50 -7.12
CA ASP A 39 -11.70 7.71 -7.17
C ASP A 39 -10.87 9.01 -7.05
N HIS A 40 -9.53 8.93 -6.92
CA HIS A 40 -8.67 10.11 -6.74
C HIS A 40 -7.92 10.39 -8.04
N THR A 41 -8.19 11.55 -8.65
CA THR A 41 -7.57 11.95 -9.92
C THR A 41 -6.65 13.15 -9.74
N VAL A 42 -5.96 13.54 -10.83
CA VAL A 42 -5.11 14.74 -10.85
C VAL A 42 -5.96 16.03 -10.83
N GLU A 43 -7.26 15.94 -11.07
CA GLU A 43 -8.16 17.10 -11.21
C GLU A 43 -8.19 17.95 -9.94
N ASP A 44 -7.99 17.35 -8.77
CA ASP A 44 -8.05 18.03 -7.47
C ASP A 44 -6.77 18.81 -7.10
N ARG A 45 -5.86 19.08 -8.04
CA ARG A 45 -4.49 19.57 -7.73
C ARG A 45 -4.09 20.94 -8.30
N GLY A 46 -5.03 21.79 -8.72
CA GLY A 46 -4.76 23.20 -9.07
C GLY A 46 -3.65 23.37 -10.13
N ASP A 47 -2.60 24.15 -9.84
CA ASP A 47 -1.47 24.37 -10.78
C ASP A 47 -0.71 23.08 -11.15
N THR A 48 -0.71 22.07 -10.29
CA THR A 48 -0.15 20.75 -10.62
C THR A 48 -0.88 20.14 -11.82
N LYS A 49 -2.21 20.27 -11.83
CA LYS A 49 -3.03 19.80 -12.95
C LYS A 49 -2.66 20.55 -14.23
N ARG A 50 -2.45 21.87 -14.15
CA ARG A 50 -2.02 22.69 -15.29
C ARG A 50 -0.68 22.23 -15.86
N HIS A 51 0.29 21.87 -15.01
CA HIS A 51 1.57 21.32 -15.47
C HIS A 51 1.39 19.96 -16.17
N PHE A 52 0.56 19.09 -15.60
CA PHE A 52 0.28 17.77 -16.18
C PHE A 52 -0.46 17.88 -17.53
N ASP A 53 -1.49 18.72 -17.59
CA ASP A 53 -2.29 18.99 -18.79
C ASP A 53 -1.45 19.66 -19.89
N ALA A 54 -0.46 20.47 -19.52
CA ALA A 54 0.51 21.05 -20.46
C ALA A 54 1.44 20.00 -21.12
N GLY A 55 1.37 18.75 -20.71
CA GLY A 55 2.09 17.64 -21.33
C GLY A 55 3.28 17.13 -20.54
N ALA A 56 3.47 17.56 -19.29
CA ALA A 56 4.50 16.98 -18.44
C ALA A 56 4.25 15.47 -18.23
N ASP A 57 5.27 14.65 -18.48
CA ASP A 57 5.22 13.20 -18.22
C ASP A 57 5.20 12.92 -16.71
N VAL A 58 5.90 13.75 -15.95
CA VAL A 58 5.99 13.69 -14.49
C VAL A 58 5.87 15.10 -13.91
N VAL A 59 5.02 15.26 -12.90
CA VAL A 59 4.92 16.47 -12.08
C VAL A 59 5.25 16.10 -10.65
N VAL A 60 6.24 16.79 -10.07
CA VAL A 60 6.62 16.66 -8.67
C VAL A 60 6.22 17.93 -7.95
N GLY A 61 5.36 17.81 -6.95
CA GLY A 61 5.04 18.89 -6.02
C GLY A 61 5.85 18.74 -4.75
N VAL A 62 6.49 19.82 -4.31
CA VAL A 62 7.26 19.90 -3.07
C VAL A 62 6.61 20.93 -2.17
N GLY A 63 6.20 20.50 -0.98
CA GLY A 63 5.60 21.33 0.06
C GLY A 63 6.53 21.55 1.25
N GLN A 64 5.98 22.12 2.31
CA GLN A 64 6.66 22.24 3.60
C GLN A 64 6.77 20.88 4.29
N ASP A 65 7.58 20.81 5.36
CA ASP A 65 7.74 19.62 6.21
C ASP A 65 8.14 18.33 5.47
N GLY A 66 8.83 18.46 4.34
CA GLY A 66 9.27 17.33 3.52
C GLY A 66 8.15 16.62 2.77
N VAL A 67 6.96 17.22 2.69
CA VAL A 67 5.85 16.67 1.89
C VAL A 67 6.22 16.76 0.42
N GLN A 68 6.25 15.61 -0.25
CA GLN A 68 6.39 15.51 -1.69
C GLN A 68 5.27 14.64 -2.25
N PHE A 69 4.75 15.02 -3.41
CA PHE A 69 3.90 14.15 -4.22
C PHE A 69 4.38 14.08 -5.65
N LYS A 70 4.03 12.98 -6.32
CA LYS A 70 4.32 12.74 -7.73
C LYS A 70 3.05 12.39 -8.46
N VAL A 71 2.87 12.98 -9.63
CA VAL A 71 1.85 12.62 -10.62
C VAL A 71 2.58 12.25 -11.90
N ALA A 72 2.25 11.11 -12.51
CA ALA A 72 2.93 10.63 -13.71
C ALA A 72 1.95 9.99 -14.71
N ARG A 73 2.25 10.14 -16.00
CA ARG A 73 1.56 9.41 -17.08
C ARG A 73 2.02 7.95 -17.05
N GLY A 74 1.09 7.00 -17.21
CA GLY A 74 1.42 5.56 -17.20
C GLY A 74 1.76 4.99 -15.82
N GLY A 75 1.29 5.61 -14.73
CA GLY A 75 1.39 5.05 -13.39
C GLY A 75 0.61 3.73 -13.22
N GLY A 76 0.77 3.10 -12.06
CA GLY A 76 0.12 1.82 -11.74
C GLY A 76 0.72 1.16 -10.51
N LEU A 77 0.31 -0.08 -10.24
CA LEU A 77 0.86 -0.84 -9.11
C LEU A 77 2.34 -1.18 -9.31
N GLU A 78 2.70 -1.68 -10.49
CA GLU A 78 4.06 -2.12 -10.80
C GLU A 78 5.07 -0.95 -10.75
N PRO A 79 4.82 0.22 -11.38
CA PRO A 79 5.71 1.38 -11.23
C PRO A 79 5.81 1.88 -9.78
N ALA A 80 4.71 1.83 -9.01
CA ALA A 80 4.74 2.26 -7.61
C ALA A 80 5.53 1.29 -6.72
N LEU A 81 5.47 -0.02 -6.99
CA LEU A 81 6.30 -1.02 -6.33
C LEU A 81 7.78 -0.83 -6.66
N GLU A 82 8.11 -0.54 -7.91
CA GLU A 82 9.50 -0.25 -8.30
C GLU A 82 10.03 1.01 -7.62
N GLU A 83 9.20 2.04 -7.46
CA GLU A 83 9.57 3.25 -6.72
C GLU A 83 9.89 2.94 -5.24
N LEU A 84 9.07 2.12 -4.57
CA LEU A 84 9.39 1.66 -3.21
C LEU A 84 10.68 0.85 -3.19
N ARG A 85 10.86 -0.09 -4.13
CA ARG A 85 12.06 -0.93 -4.23
C ARG A 85 13.32 -0.09 -4.39
N SER A 86 13.31 0.82 -5.36
CA SER A 86 14.41 1.76 -5.65
C SER A 86 14.70 2.71 -4.49
N SER A 87 13.70 3.03 -3.66
CA SER A 87 13.90 3.83 -2.45
C SER A 87 14.53 3.07 -1.28
N GLY A 88 14.79 1.76 -1.43
CA GLY A 88 15.39 0.90 -0.41
C GLY A 88 14.40 0.48 0.68
N VAL A 89 13.13 0.27 0.33
CA VAL A 89 12.10 -0.28 1.23
C VAL A 89 12.25 -1.80 1.34
N ASP A 90 12.18 -2.31 2.57
CA ASP A 90 12.27 -3.75 2.86
C ASP A 90 10.89 -4.42 2.76
N TYR A 91 9.83 -3.73 3.20
CA TYR A 91 8.45 -4.23 3.23
C TYR A 91 7.47 -3.26 2.55
N ALA A 92 6.70 -3.73 1.58
CA ALA A 92 5.61 -2.97 0.97
C ALA A 92 4.25 -3.51 1.41
N ILE A 93 3.42 -2.66 2.00
CA ILE A 93 2.03 -2.97 2.34
C ILE A 93 1.10 -2.26 1.34
N VAL A 94 0.33 -3.04 0.60
CA VAL A 94 -0.55 -2.55 -0.46
C VAL A 94 -2.01 -2.61 0.00
N GLU A 95 -2.64 -1.49 0.28
CA GLU A 95 -4.08 -1.43 0.56
C GLU A 95 -4.88 -1.48 -0.75
N GLY A 96 -5.55 -2.61 -1.02
CA GLY A 96 -6.36 -2.80 -2.23
C GLY A 96 -5.70 -3.70 -3.28
N PHE A 97 -5.89 -3.37 -4.57
CA PHE A 97 -5.43 -4.21 -5.69
C PHE A 97 -5.84 -5.69 -5.62
N LYS A 98 -7.11 -5.95 -5.27
CA LYS A 98 -7.67 -7.32 -5.09
C LYS A 98 -7.52 -8.26 -6.29
N ARG A 99 -7.30 -7.72 -7.49
CA ARG A 99 -7.09 -8.46 -8.74
C ARG A 99 -5.63 -8.73 -9.07
N SER A 100 -4.68 -8.19 -8.31
CA SER A 100 -3.24 -8.44 -8.53
C SER A 100 -2.87 -9.90 -8.24
N GLY A 101 -1.72 -10.36 -8.71
CA GLY A 101 -1.17 -11.68 -8.35
C GLY A 101 -0.47 -11.72 -6.98
N LEU A 102 -0.35 -10.58 -6.30
CA LEU A 102 0.41 -10.44 -5.05
C LEU A 102 -0.19 -11.26 -3.90
N PRO A 103 0.62 -11.69 -2.91
CA PRO A 103 0.14 -12.34 -1.69
C PRO A 103 -0.84 -11.44 -0.91
N LYS A 104 -1.91 -11.99 -0.34
CA LYS A 104 -2.97 -11.19 0.30
C LYS A 104 -3.35 -11.62 1.71
N ILE A 105 -3.45 -10.63 2.60
CA ILE A 105 -4.22 -10.71 3.85
C ILE A 105 -5.65 -10.24 3.55
N VAL A 106 -6.64 -11.08 3.87
CA VAL A 106 -8.03 -10.92 3.46
C VAL A 106 -8.92 -10.66 4.66
N LEU A 107 -9.66 -9.56 4.63
CA LEU A 107 -10.68 -9.22 5.63
C LEU A 107 -12.08 -9.40 5.04
N GLY A 108 -12.99 -9.95 5.85
CA GLY A 108 -14.41 -10.05 5.50
C GLY A 108 -14.74 -11.09 4.43
N GLY A 109 -13.93 -12.15 4.31
CA GLY A 109 -14.27 -13.37 3.57
C GLY A 109 -14.50 -13.20 2.06
N ILE A 110 -13.87 -12.21 1.43
CA ILE A 110 -13.98 -12.02 -0.02
C ILE A 110 -13.10 -13.02 -0.78
N ASP A 111 -13.59 -13.50 -1.92
CA ASP A 111 -12.81 -14.33 -2.82
C ASP A 111 -11.77 -13.49 -3.58
N VAL A 112 -10.51 -13.92 -3.53
CA VAL A 112 -9.35 -13.25 -4.13
C VAL A 112 -8.31 -14.27 -4.56
N SER A 113 -7.47 -13.90 -5.53
CA SER A 113 -6.31 -14.69 -5.89
C SER A 113 -5.24 -14.64 -4.80
N ASN A 114 -4.45 -15.71 -4.64
CA ASN A 114 -3.28 -15.78 -3.76
C ASN A 114 -3.51 -15.27 -2.30
N PRO A 115 -4.57 -15.74 -1.60
CA PRO A 115 -4.74 -15.43 -0.19
C PRO A 115 -3.68 -16.20 0.62
N ILE A 116 -2.95 -15.50 1.49
CA ILE A 116 -1.99 -16.10 2.41
C ILE A 116 -2.47 -16.10 3.86
N ARG A 117 -3.42 -15.21 4.20
CA ARG A 117 -4.07 -15.20 5.50
C ARG A 117 -5.45 -14.56 5.45
N ALA A 118 -6.45 -15.18 6.09
CA ALA A 118 -7.74 -14.57 6.37
C ALA A 118 -7.74 -13.98 7.81
N VAL A 119 -8.42 -12.84 7.97
CA VAL A 119 -8.64 -12.17 9.25
C VAL A 119 -10.14 -11.96 9.43
N ASP A 120 -10.70 -12.69 10.41
CA ASP A 120 -12.14 -12.72 10.67
C ASP A 120 -12.58 -11.79 11.82
N SER A 121 -11.61 -11.17 12.53
CA SER A 121 -11.87 -10.17 13.55
C SER A 121 -12.08 -8.77 12.95
N SER A 122 -12.80 -7.93 13.68
CA SER A 122 -12.94 -6.50 13.37
C SER A 122 -12.01 -5.68 14.28
N PRO A 123 -11.61 -4.46 13.88
CA PRO A 123 -10.82 -3.59 14.75
C PRO A 123 -11.51 -3.30 16.11
N PRO A 124 -10.72 -3.06 17.19
CA PRO A 124 -9.27 -3.11 17.23
C PRO A 124 -8.75 -4.55 17.10
N PHE A 125 -7.63 -4.72 16.40
CA PHE A 125 -6.93 -6.00 16.30
C PHE A 125 -6.07 -6.19 17.54
N ASP A 126 -6.09 -7.38 18.14
CA ASP A 126 -5.23 -7.72 19.26
C ASP A 126 -3.75 -7.84 18.83
N ASP A 127 -2.85 -7.69 19.80
CA ASP A 127 -1.40 -7.68 19.56
C ASP A 127 -0.89 -9.03 19.05
N ASP A 128 -1.49 -10.15 19.50
CA ASP A 128 -1.10 -11.51 19.08
C ASP A 128 -1.33 -11.71 17.58
N LEU A 129 -2.47 -11.26 17.05
CA LEU A 129 -2.75 -11.27 15.62
C LEU A 129 -1.76 -10.40 14.85
N ILE A 130 -1.43 -9.21 15.36
CA ILE A 130 -0.48 -8.32 14.69
C ILE A 130 0.92 -8.94 14.66
N GLU A 131 1.38 -9.53 15.77
CA GLU A 131 2.67 -10.22 15.82
C GLU A 131 2.72 -11.40 14.85
N GLU A 132 1.67 -12.23 14.82
CA GLU A 132 1.56 -13.34 13.88
C GLU A 132 1.68 -12.89 12.42
N LEU A 133 0.94 -11.84 12.04
CA LEU A 133 0.98 -11.28 10.69
C LEU A 133 2.35 -10.67 10.37
N VAL A 134 3.00 -10.01 11.33
CA VAL A 134 4.36 -9.51 11.15
C VAL A 134 5.34 -10.66 10.88
N TRP A 135 5.26 -11.74 11.64
CA TRP A 135 6.11 -12.91 11.42
C TRP A 135 5.85 -13.56 10.07
N LEU A 136 4.59 -13.67 9.66
CA LEU A 136 4.23 -14.12 8.32
C LEU A 136 4.91 -13.25 7.26
N LEU A 137 4.83 -11.93 7.36
CA LEU A 137 5.44 -10.99 6.41
C LEU A 137 6.96 -11.07 6.40
N ILE A 138 7.60 -11.24 7.55
CA ILE A 138 9.04 -11.45 7.68
C ILE A 138 9.45 -12.78 7.04
N SER A 139 8.59 -13.79 7.05
CA SER A 139 8.91 -15.10 6.46
C SER A 139 8.73 -15.17 4.93
N LEU A 140 8.08 -14.17 4.32
CA LEU A 140 7.85 -14.15 2.88
C LEU A 140 9.17 -14.11 2.10
N GLN A 141 9.16 -14.80 0.95
CA GLN A 141 10.20 -14.61 -0.07
C GLN A 141 10.13 -13.19 -0.63
N GLU A 142 11.25 -12.67 -1.10
CA GLU A 142 11.24 -11.42 -1.84
C GLU A 142 10.44 -11.57 -3.13
N PHE A 143 9.68 -10.54 -3.48
CA PHE A 143 8.85 -10.50 -4.68
C PHE A 143 9.58 -9.83 -5.84
#